data_AF-A0AAD9RX39-F1
#
_entry.id   AF-A0AAD9RX39-F1
#
_cell.length_a   1.000
_cell.length_b   1.000
_cell.length_c   1.000
_cell.angle_alpha   90.00
_cell.angle_beta   90.00
_cell.angle_gamma   90.00
#
_symmetry.space_group_name_H-M   'P 1'
#
loop_
_entity.id
_entity.type
_entity.pdbx_description
1 polymer ?
#
loop_
_entity_poly.entity_id
_entity_poly.type
_entity_poly.pdbx_seq_one_letter_code
_entity_poly.pdbx_strand_id
1 'polypeptide(L)'
;MEIEGRTVRPCEELAKRRVSISEQVFGVDNPAFEHHRRISASSEHNSDQGRRKSILHHDSAEHIPQHKFDLENGRVNGNRKKSAFSLSSSIRDKIEYSEELERSWLYLFCARCHGRDDTPSWEPQGWRKACPQPFCPSYRKFARVLCLFLLGLLLWGVVYSVIGEDAAPGGPLFGLAALSIAAHFGGWLFSLTTLPALIGMLITGLILQNVDLISIDGRYSVVVSNLRKIALVIILTRAGLDLDPTALRRQKITVPKLGLIPWCVEAVVVAALTRYLLGLPWIWGFLLGSIIAAVSPAVVVPCLFRLRGKGYGVAKGIPTLIIAVAGIDDAASVAIYGIIKSVMFSHDELWYQILQGPIAIVGGLGFGILWGCLAKYVPEKGDPFMVPLRVLMLLGGGMLAVFGSEAIELGGAGPLAVVAAAFVSCYFWQKDGWEVDDNPVATSFEIFWMIFEPILFGITGTQIKIAELKGKTVYLGIGCLVAGIVIRIIVTILVGIRSKLNTKEKVFIALSWMAKATVQAALGPVTLDEVNQEDAQEVEYANMILTLCVLSILLTAPTGAIIISLSGPKLLTKTTAPAQPPEGWRTRRPSIRDISIINEDPDLEETANERKP
;
A
#
# COMPACT_ATOMS: atom_id res chain seq x y z
N MET A 1 22.15 -53.17 58.62
CA MET A 1 20.81 -53.50 59.15
C MET A 1 19.97 -52.27 58.90
N GLU A 2 18.83 -52.45 58.23
CA GLU A 2 17.81 -51.44 57.87
C GLU A 2 18.18 -50.41 56.78
N ILE A 3 17.31 -49.94 55.86
CA ILE A 3 15.97 -50.30 55.34
C ILE A 3 15.87 -49.54 53.98
N GLU A 4 15.25 -50.20 52.99
CA GLU A 4 14.51 -49.71 51.80
C GLU A 4 14.89 -48.45 51.00
N GLY A 5 15.24 -48.71 49.72
CA GLY A 5 14.50 -48.27 48.51
C GLY A 5 14.15 -46.78 48.31
N ARG A 6 14.78 -46.13 47.31
CA ARG A 6 14.32 -44.82 46.82
C ARG A 6 14.39 -44.65 45.29
N THR A 7 13.39 -43.90 44.84
CA THR A 7 12.94 -43.51 43.51
C THR A 7 13.73 -42.36 42.85
N VAL A 8 13.36 -42.11 41.60
CA VAL A 8 13.92 -41.26 40.52
C VAL A 8 13.89 -39.73 40.76
N ARG A 9 15.04 -39.06 40.47
CA ARG A 9 15.36 -37.64 40.06
C ARG A 9 14.86 -36.46 40.95
N PRO A 10 15.62 -35.33 41.13
CA PRO A 10 16.13 -34.44 40.07
C PRO A 10 17.51 -33.78 40.32
N CYS A 11 18.08 -33.06 39.35
CA CYS A 11 19.15 -32.09 39.63
C CYS A 11 19.14 -30.92 38.63
N GLU A 12 19.06 -29.71 39.19
CA GLU A 12 19.16 -28.39 38.54
C GLU A 12 20.62 -27.99 38.25
N GLU A 13 20.81 -27.40 37.07
CA GLU A 13 21.51 -26.13 36.76
C GLU A 13 22.62 -25.56 37.68
N LEU A 14 23.85 -25.30 37.15
CA LEU A 14 24.32 -23.99 36.63
C LEU A 14 25.87 -23.84 36.53
N ALA A 15 26.30 -23.38 35.33
CA ALA A 15 27.45 -22.49 34.99
C ALA A 15 28.91 -22.98 35.24
N LYS A 16 29.94 -22.71 34.40
CA LYS A 16 30.23 -21.54 33.53
C LYS A 16 31.44 -21.83 32.57
N ARG A 17 31.32 -21.42 31.30
CA ARG A 17 32.32 -20.91 30.30
C ARG A 17 33.73 -21.53 30.16
N ARG A 18 34.09 -21.91 28.92
CA ARG A 18 34.92 -21.16 27.91
C ARG A 18 35.17 -22.04 26.68
N VAL A 19 34.92 -21.55 25.46
CA VAL A 19 35.62 -22.04 24.25
C VAL A 19 35.87 -20.85 23.31
N SER A 20 37.14 -20.70 22.95
CA SER A 20 37.70 -19.93 21.83
C SER A 20 38.78 -20.83 21.25
N ILE A 21 38.86 -20.99 19.92
CA ILE A 21 40.08 -21.14 19.11
C ILE A 21 39.66 -21.23 17.62
N SER A 22 40.40 -20.47 16.80
CA SER A 22 40.44 -20.48 15.34
C SER A 22 41.38 -21.56 14.79
N GLU A 23 41.12 -22.08 13.59
CA GLU A 23 42.10 -22.69 12.67
C GLU A 23 41.45 -22.70 11.27
N GLN A 24 41.89 -21.88 10.31
CA GLN A 24 42.94 -22.16 9.30
C GLN A 24 42.79 -23.50 8.58
N VAL A 25 42.38 -23.45 7.29
CA VAL A 25 42.57 -24.54 6.32
C VAL A 25 43.17 -23.94 5.05
N PHE A 26 44.34 -24.48 4.68
CA PHE A 26 45.14 -24.19 3.49
C PHE A 26 44.50 -24.77 2.21
N GLY A 27 44.83 -24.15 1.08
CA GLY A 27 44.35 -24.51 -0.27
C GLY A 27 45.07 -25.69 -0.93
N VAL A 28 44.50 -26.10 -2.07
CA VAL A 28 45.11 -26.97 -3.07
C VAL A 28 44.82 -26.38 -4.46
N ASP A 29 45.87 -26.31 -5.27
CA ASP A 29 45.97 -25.71 -6.61
C ASP A 29 45.17 -26.46 -7.69
N ASN A 30 44.76 -25.72 -8.74
CA ASN A 30 44.47 -26.27 -10.05
C ASN A 30 45.16 -25.40 -11.13
N PRO A 31 45.93 -25.96 -12.08
CA PRO A 31 46.71 -25.18 -13.04
C PRO A 31 45.93 -24.89 -14.33
N ALA A 32 46.48 -23.98 -15.14
CA ALA A 32 46.10 -23.57 -16.50
C ALA A 32 45.10 -22.40 -16.63
N PHE A 33 45.63 -21.18 -16.79
CA PHE A 33 45.67 -20.48 -18.08
C PHE A 33 46.48 -19.17 -17.93
N GLU A 34 47.44 -18.97 -18.83
CA GLU A 34 48.42 -17.88 -18.86
C GLU A 34 47.91 -16.56 -19.48
N HIS A 35 48.75 -15.52 -19.27
CA HIS A 35 48.87 -14.21 -19.95
C HIS A 35 48.04 -13.05 -19.35
N HIS A 36 48.58 -11.90 -18.96
CA HIS A 36 49.76 -11.17 -19.43
C HIS A 36 50.39 -10.27 -18.33
N ARG A 37 51.66 -10.57 -18.05
CA ARG A 37 52.82 -9.74 -17.63
C ARG A 37 52.65 -8.19 -17.69
N ARG A 38 53.02 -7.49 -16.60
CA ARG A 38 54.25 -6.66 -16.50
C ARG A 38 54.53 -6.17 -15.07
N ILE A 39 55.64 -6.68 -14.54
CA ILE A 39 56.39 -6.21 -13.37
C ILE A 39 57.39 -5.17 -13.85
N SER A 40 57.60 -4.11 -13.06
CA SER A 40 58.92 -3.48 -12.92
C SER A 40 59.19 -3.29 -11.44
N ALA A 41 60.13 -4.08 -10.93
CA ALA A 41 60.75 -3.95 -9.62
C ALA A 41 61.80 -2.84 -9.65
N SER A 42 62.04 -2.13 -8.54
CA SER A 42 63.31 -2.21 -7.78
C SER A 42 63.52 -1.07 -6.77
N SER A 43 64.10 -1.48 -5.63
CA SER A 43 65.01 -0.79 -4.70
C SER A 43 64.48 -0.14 -3.41
N GLU A 44 65.16 -0.52 -2.32
CA GLU A 44 64.92 -0.26 -0.90
C GLU A 44 65.82 0.87 -0.33
N HIS A 45 65.41 1.34 0.87
CA HIS A 45 66.19 1.75 2.05
C HIS A 45 66.85 3.15 2.21
N ASN A 46 66.48 3.76 3.36
CA ASN A 46 67.31 4.36 4.45
C ASN A 46 67.22 5.88 4.80
N SER A 47 66.79 6.08 6.06
CA SER A 47 67.24 7.00 7.14
C SER A 47 67.97 8.33 6.89
N ASP A 48 67.33 9.39 7.41
CA ASP A 48 67.80 10.43 8.36
C ASP A 48 68.64 11.68 7.96
N GLN A 49 68.23 12.79 8.58
CA GLN A 49 68.87 14.11 8.86
C GLN A 49 69.16 15.20 7.80
N GLY A 50 68.60 16.40 8.06
CA GLY A 50 68.87 17.66 7.32
C GLY A 50 68.27 18.95 7.92
N ARG A 51 68.74 19.32 9.12
CA ARG A 51 68.58 20.55 9.95
C ARG A 51 68.54 21.94 9.23
N ARG A 52 67.62 22.87 9.62
CA ARG A 52 67.84 24.18 10.33
C ARG A 52 66.79 25.31 10.10
N LYS A 53 66.24 25.81 11.24
CA LYS A 53 66.00 27.21 11.73
C LYS A 53 64.94 28.12 11.04
N SER A 54 64.19 29.02 11.71
CA SER A 54 63.96 29.35 13.15
C SER A 54 62.94 30.52 13.32
N ILE A 55 62.48 30.71 14.58
CA ILE A 55 61.89 31.93 15.25
C ILE A 55 60.36 32.07 15.10
N LEU A 56 59.42 31.94 16.07
CA LEU A 56 59.20 32.21 17.53
C LEU A 56 58.57 33.59 17.89
N HIS A 57 57.55 33.53 18.78
CA HIS A 57 56.81 34.53 19.61
C HIS A 57 55.44 35.04 19.07
N HIS A 58 54.26 34.81 19.71
CA HIS A 58 53.68 35.27 21.02
C HIS A 58 53.75 36.83 21.18
N ASP A 59 52.77 37.61 21.66
CA ASP A 59 51.70 37.37 22.63
C ASP A 59 50.64 38.53 22.62
N SER A 60 49.45 38.28 23.19
CA SER A 60 48.58 39.15 24.05
C SER A 60 48.04 40.56 23.68
N ALA A 61 46.70 40.68 23.75
CA ALA A 61 45.84 41.66 24.47
C ALA A 61 45.73 43.17 24.10
N GLU A 62 44.48 43.64 24.31
CA GLU A 62 43.99 45.01 24.60
C GLU A 62 43.33 45.91 23.52
N HIS A 63 42.09 46.32 23.88
CA HIS A 63 41.41 47.61 23.75
C HIS A 63 40.98 48.23 22.38
N ILE A 64 39.65 48.35 22.25
CA ILE A 64 38.83 49.37 21.54
C ILE A 64 39.38 50.80 21.82
N PRO A 65 39.44 51.77 20.86
CA PRO A 65 38.22 52.51 20.45
C PRO A 65 38.09 53.15 19.04
N GLN A 66 36.82 53.28 18.64
CA GLN A 66 36.07 54.42 18.06
C GLN A 66 36.58 55.24 16.84
N HIS A 67 35.63 55.35 15.89
CA HIS A 67 35.11 56.57 15.22
C HIS A 67 35.86 57.28 14.08
N LYS A 68 35.06 57.53 13.01
CA LYS A 68 34.93 58.76 12.19
C LYS A 68 36.15 59.14 11.32
N PHE A 69 36.04 59.82 10.19
CA PHE A 69 35.01 60.30 9.26
C PHE A 69 35.82 60.83 8.05
N ASP A 70 35.13 61.12 6.94
CA ASP A 70 35.47 62.17 5.96
C ASP A 70 36.66 61.96 5.01
N LEU A 71 36.37 61.79 3.71
CA LEU A 71 36.24 62.86 2.68
C LEU A 71 37.63 63.37 2.25
N GLU A 72 37.98 63.15 0.99
CA GLU A 72 37.87 64.17 -0.07
C GLU A 72 38.89 64.00 -1.21
N ASN A 73 38.35 64.00 -2.44
CA ASN A 73 38.87 64.52 -3.71
C ASN A 73 40.37 64.39 -4.10
N GLY A 74 40.61 63.70 -5.23
CA GLY A 74 41.84 63.82 -6.02
C GLY A 74 41.62 63.39 -7.47
N ARG A 75 41.56 64.35 -8.38
CA ARG A 75 41.27 64.23 -9.82
C ARG A 75 42.57 63.91 -10.62
N VAL A 76 42.40 63.14 -11.69
CA VAL A 76 43.11 63.20 -13.01
C VAL A 76 44.30 62.25 -13.33
N ASN A 77 44.05 61.50 -14.42
CA ASN A 77 44.90 60.90 -15.47
C ASN A 77 45.81 59.68 -15.23
N GLY A 78 45.57 58.65 -16.05
CA GLY A 78 46.65 57.90 -16.70
C GLY A 78 46.51 56.38 -16.76
N ASN A 79 46.03 55.87 -17.90
CA ASN A 79 46.32 54.55 -18.48
C ASN A 79 45.87 53.25 -17.77
N ARG A 80 44.88 52.61 -18.40
CA ARG A 80 44.71 51.16 -18.64
C ARG A 80 45.13 50.19 -17.52
N LYS A 81 44.13 49.58 -16.87
CA LYS A 81 44.05 48.12 -16.70
C LYS A 81 42.58 47.71 -16.51
N LYS A 82 42.21 46.63 -17.18
CA LYS A 82 40.87 46.03 -17.33
C LYS A 82 40.09 46.03 -16.00
N SER A 83 38.93 46.67 -15.98
CA SER A 83 37.99 46.60 -14.87
C SER A 83 37.44 45.18 -14.76
N ALA A 84 37.78 44.52 -13.65
CA ALA A 84 37.08 43.36 -13.13
C ALA A 84 35.67 43.80 -12.67
N PHE A 85 34.75 43.96 -13.60
CA PHE A 85 33.33 44.17 -13.33
C PHE A 85 32.54 43.48 -14.43
N SER A 86 32.10 42.25 -14.15
CA SER A 86 30.95 41.57 -14.82
C SER A 86 30.70 40.16 -14.26
N LEU A 87 31.68 39.53 -13.58
CA LEU A 87 31.45 38.20 -12.99
C LEU A 87 30.50 38.22 -11.78
N SER A 88 30.38 39.35 -11.05
CA SER A 88 29.47 39.43 -9.90
C SER A 88 28.01 39.70 -10.27
N SER A 89 27.72 40.41 -11.37
CA SER A 89 26.32 40.68 -11.77
C SER A 89 25.69 39.43 -12.35
N SER A 90 26.40 38.70 -13.22
CA SER A 90 25.92 37.43 -13.76
C SER A 90 25.70 36.35 -12.68
N ILE A 91 26.51 36.35 -11.62
CA ILE A 91 26.33 35.43 -10.49
C ILE A 91 25.18 35.89 -9.60
N ARG A 92 25.05 37.20 -9.36
CA ARG A 92 23.94 37.76 -8.56
C ARG A 92 22.59 37.59 -9.26
N ASP A 93 22.50 37.90 -10.55
CA ASP A 93 21.31 37.67 -11.38
C ASP A 93 20.96 36.17 -11.43
N LYS A 94 21.96 35.27 -11.46
CA LYS A 94 21.73 33.82 -11.38
C LYS A 94 21.21 33.37 -10.02
N ILE A 95 21.70 33.98 -8.93
CA ILE A 95 21.27 33.66 -7.56
C ILE A 95 19.85 34.20 -7.35
N GLU A 96 19.57 35.43 -7.76
CA GLU A 96 18.26 36.08 -7.66
C GLU A 96 17.20 35.38 -8.53
N TYR A 97 17.56 35.01 -9.77
CA TYR A 97 16.71 34.16 -10.62
C TYR A 97 16.50 32.76 -10.03
N SER A 98 17.52 32.16 -9.40
CA SER A 98 17.40 30.85 -8.75
C SER A 98 16.47 30.90 -7.53
N GLU A 99 16.50 31.99 -6.75
CA GLU A 99 15.62 32.19 -5.59
C GLU A 99 14.16 32.46 -6.00
N GLU A 100 13.91 33.21 -7.08
CA GLU A 100 12.55 33.40 -7.64
C GLU A 100 12.00 32.11 -8.28
N LEU A 101 12.85 31.35 -8.96
CA LEU A 101 12.51 30.06 -9.53
C LEU A 101 12.18 29.06 -8.41
N GLU A 102 12.96 29.02 -7.33
CA GLU A 102 12.72 28.19 -6.15
C GLU A 102 11.42 28.52 -5.40
N ARG A 103 10.90 29.74 -5.55
CA ARG A 103 9.58 30.15 -5.01
C ARG A 103 8.42 29.88 -5.96
N SER A 104 8.69 29.54 -7.22
CA SER A 104 7.63 29.31 -8.21
C SER A 104 6.87 28.02 -7.87
N TRP A 105 5.53 28.09 -7.85
CA TRP A 105 4.67 26.91 -7.61
C TRP A 105 5.01 25.74 -8.53
N LEU A 106 5.37 26.04 -9.79
CA LEU A 106 5.80 25.08 -10.80
C LEU A 106 7.13 24.37 -10.42
N TYR A 107 8.07 25.09 -9.82
CA TYR A 107 9.33 24.53 -9.33
C TYR A 107 9.10 23.63 -8.10
N LEU A 108 8.32 24.09 -7.11
CA LEU A 108 7.95 23.25 -5.95
C LEU A 108 7.18 22.01 -6.38
N PHE A 109 6.26 22.14 -7.34
CA PHE A 109 5.49 21.03 -7.89
C PHE A 109 6.42 20.01 -8.58
N CYS A 110 7.27 20.45 -9.50
CA CYS A 110 8.23 19.58 -10.19
C CYS A 110 9.26 18.95 -9.22
N ALA A 111 9.72 19.68 -8.22
CA ALA A 111 10.61 19.15 -7.18
C ALA A 111 9.92 18.07 -6.33
N ARG A 112 8.63 18.28 -5.99
CA ARG A 112 7.82 17.31 -5.24
C ARG A 112 7.49 16.06 -6.06
N CYS A 113 7.26 16.19 -7.36
CA CYS A 113 7.00 15.07 -8.27
C CYS A 113 8.23 14.19 -8.51
N HIS A 114 9.44 14.75 -8.49
CA HIS A 114 10.63 14.01 -8.88
C HIS A 114 11.36 13.31 -7.72
N GLY A 115 11.34 13.80 -6.48
CA GLY A 115 12.06 13.17 -5.35
C GLY A 115 13.60 13.14 -5.52
N ARG A 116 14.35 12.92 -4.43
CA ARG A 116 15.83 12.85 -4.47
C ARG A 116 16.30 11.46 -4.92
N ASP A 117 17.36 11.38 -5.72
CA ASP A 117 17.97 10.13 -6.16
C ASP A 117 19.18 9.79 -5.26
N ASP A 118 19.17 8.63 -4.59
CA ASP A 118 20.18 8.24 -3.60
C ASP A 118 21.50 7.70 -4.19
N THR A 119 21.60 7.54 -5.51
CA THR A 119 22.79 6.98 -6.17
C THR A 119 23.15 7.73 -7.45
N PRO A 120 24.45 7.91 -7.76
CA PRO A 120 24.88 8.66 -8.94
C PRO A 120 24.38 7.99 -10.22
N SER A 121 23.72 8.76 -11.10
CA SER A 121 23.20 8.27 -12.37
C SER A 121 24.12 8.66 -13.52
N TRP A 122 24.34 7.74 -14.45
CA TRP A 122 24.96 8.06 -15.74
C TRP A 122 24.00 8.94 -16.54
N GLU A 123 24.49 10.04 -17.12
CA GLU A 123 23.72 11.00 -17.91
C GLU A 123 24.41 11.20 -19.27
N PRO A 124 23.66 11.23 -20.40
CA PRO A 124 24.24 11.51 -21.71
C PRO A 124 24.69 12.97 -21.80
N GLN A 125 25.75 13.21 -22.58
CA GLN A 125 26.30 14.54 -22.79
C GLN A 125 25.24 15.46 -23.42
N GLY A 126 24.70 16.40 -22.63
CA GLY A 126 23.69 17.37 -23.08
C GLY A 126 22.33 17.29 -22.36
N TRP A 127 22.04 16.25 -21.57
CA TRP A 127 20.75 16.13 -20.86
C TRP A 127 20.48 17.32 -19.93
N ARG A 128 21.48 17.74 -19.14
CA ARG A 128 21.37 18.93 -18.26
C ARG A 128 21.14 20.25 -18.99
N LYS A 129 21.48 20.33 -20.29
CA LYS A 129 21.25 21.52 -21.11
C LYS A 129 19.85 21.51 -21.76
N ALA A 130 19.35 20.34 -22.13
CA ALA A 130 18.03 20.17 -22.74
C ALA A 130 16.89 20.12 -21.69
N CYS A 131 17.18 19.56 -20.52
CA CYS A 131 16.23 19.33 -19.44
C CYS A 131 16.85 19.76 -18.09
N PRO A 132 16.77 21.05 -17.73
CA PRO A 132 17.28 21.53 -16.45
C PRO A 132 16.43 21.00 -15.28
N GLN A 133 17.09 20.52 -14.23
CA GLN A 133 16.44 20.16 -12.98
C GLN A 133 15.91 21.44 -12.31
N PRO A 134 14.67 21.46 -11.77
CA PRO A 134 13.77 20.34 -11.49
C PRO A 134 12.66 20.10 -12.53
N PHE A 135 12.57 20.88 -13.61
CA PHE A 135 11.47 20.81 -14.58
C PHE A 135 11.36 19.48 -15.32
N CYS A 136 12.49 18.79 -15.52
CA CYS A 136 12.52 17.44 -16.06
C CYS A 136 13.00 16.41 -15.02
N PRO A 137 12.54 15.15 -15.11
CA PRO A 137 13.05 14.07 -14.28
C PRO A 137 14.54 13.81 -14.54
N SER A 138 15.23 13.20 -13.57
CA SER A 138 16.59 12.72 -13.79
C SER A 138 16.62 11.79 -15.00
N TYR A 139 17.74 11.76 -15.74
CA TYR A 139 17.85 10.93 -16.94
C TYR A 139 17.52 9.46 -16.64
N ARG A 140 17.86 8.96 -15.44
CA ARG A 140 17.50 7.61 -14.99
C ARG A 140 15.99 7.40 -14.94
N LYS A 141 15.24 8.34 -14.34
CA LYS A 141 13.78 8.27 -14.26
C LYS A 141 13.17 8.36 -15.65
N PHE A 142 13.65 9.30 -16.47
CA PHE A 142 13.24 9.43 -17.86
C PHE A 142 13.48 8.14 -18.67
N ALA A 143 14.70 7.60 -18.63
CA ALA A 143 15.08 6.38 -19.37
C ALA A 143 14.29 5.16 -18.90
N ARG A 144 14.00 5.05 -17.59
CA ARG A 144 13.15 3.98 -17.05
C ARG A 144 11.71 4.10 -17.56
N VAL A 145 11.13 5.29 -17.53
CA VAL A 145 9.78 5.54 -18.05
C VAL A 145 9.72 5.27 -19.55
N LEU A 146 10.71 5.74 -20.31
CA LEU A 146 10.81 5.51 -21.75
C LEU A 146 10.93 4.02 -22.08
N CYS A 147 11.76 3.28 -21.34
CA CYS A 147 11.92 1.84 -21.53
C CYS A 147 10.62 1.08 -21.24
N LEU A 148 9.93 1.41 -20.13
CA LEU A 148 8.62 0.82 -19.81
C LEU A 148 7.57 1.15 -20.88
N PHE A 149 7.56 2.40 -21.37
CA PHE A 149 6.67 2.84 -22.44
C PHE A 149 6.92 2.05 -23.75
N LEU A 150 8.18 1.93 -24.17
CA LEU A 150 8.54 1.16 -25.37
C LEU A 150 8.20 -0.33 -25.22
N LEU A 151 8.46 -0.92 -24.05
CA LEU A 151 8.11 -2.30 -23.77
C LEU A 151 6.58 -2.52 -23.79
N GLY A 152 5.82 -1.57 -23.24
CA GLY A 152 4.36 -1.57 -23.32
C GLY A 152 3.85 -1.46 -24.76
N LEU A 153 4.47 -0.61 -25.59
CA LEU A 153 4.12 -0.45 -27.00
C LEU A 153 4.45 -1.72 -27.81
N LEU A 154 5.59 -2.37 -27.55
CA LEU A 154 5.94 -3.66 -28.14
C LEU A 154 4.95 -4.75 -27.73
N LEU A 155 4.60 -4.84 -26.45
CA LEU A 155 3.62 -5.80 -25.96
C LEU A 155 2.24 -5.55 -26.57
N TRP A 156 1.83 -4.28 -26.71
CA TRP A 156 0.61 -3.90 -27.43
C TRP A 156 0.66 -4.32 -28.90
N GLY A 157 1.79 -4.11 -29.57
CA GLY A 157 2.00 -4.55 -30.95
C GLY A 157 1.84 -6.06 -31.11
N VAL A 158 2.31 -6.85 -30.15
CA VAL A 158 2.10 -8.31 -30.12
C VAL A 158 0.61 -8.65 -29.93
N VAL A 159 -0.06 -8.01 -28.97
CA VAL A 159 -1.51 -8.22 -28.74
C VAL A 159 -2.33 -7.85 -29.97
N TYR A 160 -2.03 -6.72 -30.60
CA TYR A 160 -2.65 -6.27 -31.84
C TYR A 160 -2.42 -7.28 -32.98
N SER A 161 -1.22 -7.84 -33.09
CA SER A 161 -0.88 -8.83 -34.12
C SER A 161 -1.63 -10.16 -33.93
N VAL A 162 -2.00 -10.51 -32.69
CA VAL A 162 -2.70 -11.78 -32.37
C VAL A 162 -4.22 -11.61 -32.41
N ILE A 163 -4.74 -10.51 -31.87
CA ILE A 163 -6.18 -10.29 -31.65
C ILE A 163 -6.84 -9.48 -32.77
N GLY A 164 -6.07 -8.74 -33.58
CA GLY A 164 -6.59 -8.03 -34.75
C GLY A 164 -7.43 -6.79 -34.39
N GLU A 165 -8.59 -6.63 -35.01
CA GLU A 165 -9.41 -5.41 -34.94
C GLU A 165 -9.93 -5.09 -33.53
N ASP A 166 -10.12 -6.11 -32.70
CA ASP A 166 -10.54 -5.96 -31.30
C ASP A 166 -9.52 -5.20 -30.43
N ALA A 167 -8.24 -5.22 -30.83
CA ALA A 167 -7.13 -4.48 -30.21
C ALA A 167 -6.72 -3.21 -31.00
N ALA A 168 -7.43 -2.88 -32.09
CA ALA A 168 -7.20 -1.64 -32.83
C ALA A 168 -7.66 -0.41 -32.02
N PRO A 169 -7.20 0.82 -32.34
CA PRO A 169 -7.76 2.04 -31.77
C PRO A 169 -9.27 2.11 -32.04
N GLY A 170 -10.07 2.17 -30.97
CA GLY A 170 -11.54 2.08 -31.03
C GLY A 170 -12.11 0.68 -30.77
N GLY A 171 -11.27 -0.35 -30.71
CA GLY A 171 -11.64 -1.70 -30.29
C GLY A 171 -11.86 -1.79 -28.77
N PRO A 172 -12.66 -2.75 -28.28
CA PRO A 172 -13.01 -2.81 -26.86
C PRO A 172 -11.83 -3.15 -25.93
N LEU A 173 -10.84 -3.94 -26.39
CA LEU A 173 -9.61 -4.19 -25.63
C LEU A 173 -8.74 -2.94 -25.54
N PHE A 174 -8.69 -2.16 -26.62
CA PHE A 174 -8.04 -0.85 -26.60
C PHE A 174 -8.74 0.08 -25.60
N GLY A 175 -10.07 0.09 -25.58
CA GLY A 175 -10.86 0.81 -24.58
C GLY A 175 -10.50 0.41 -23.15
N LEU A 176 -10.40 -0.89 -22.85
CA LEU A 176 -10.03 -1.39 -21.52
C LEU A 176 -8.59 -1.01 -21.12
N ALA A 177 -7.64 -1.10 -22.06
CA ALA A 177 -6.26 -0.70 -21.82
C ALA A 177 -6.12 0.82 -21.63
N ALA A 178 -6.78 1.60 -22.49
CA ALA A 178 -6.84 3.05 -22.41
C ALA A 178 -7.49 3.50 -21.09
N LEU A 179 -8.58 2.86 -20.68
CA LEU A 179 -9.22 3.06 -19.38
C LEU A 179 -8.25 2.82 -18.24
N SER A 180 -7.51 1.72 -18.28
CA SER A 180 -6.56 1.35 -17.21
C SER A 180 -5.41 2.34 -17.10
N ILE A 181 -4.87 2.79 -18.24
CA ILE A 181 -3.81 3.81 -18.29
C ILE A 181 -4.33 5.17 -17.80
N ALA A 182 -5.51 5.58 -18.28
CA ALA A 182 -6.14 6.83 -17.87
C ALA A 182 -6.47 6.80 -16.37
N ALA A 183 -7.01 5.70 -15.86
CA ALA A 183 -7.29 5.51 -14.44
C ALA A 183 -6.00 5.59 -13.61
N HIS A 184 -4.91 4.94 -14.06
CA HIS A 184 -3.62 5.04 -13.38
C HIS A 184 -3.11 6.50 -13.34
N PHE A 185 -3.23 7.24 -14.44
CA PHE A 185 -2.89 8.66 -14.49
C PHE A 185 -3.78 9.51 -13.58
N GLY A 186 -5.09 9.25 -13.53
CA GLY A 186 -6.02 9.92 -12.62
C GLY A 186 -5.70 9.63 -11.15
N GLY A 187 -5.31 8.40 -10.83
CA GLY A 187 -4.84 8.03 -9.50
C GLY A 187 -3.53 8.74 -9.12
N TRP A 188 -2.58 8.83 -10.05
CA TRP A 188 -1.34 9.61 -9.87
C TRP A 188 -1.63 11.10 -9.68
N LEU A 189 -2.56 11.69 -10.42
CA LEU A 189 -2.95 13.09 -10.25
C LEU A 189 -3.53 13.35 -8.85
N PHE A 190 -4.36 12.43 -8.35
CA PHE A 190 -4.94 12.52 -7.01
C PHE A 190 -3.91 12.24 -5.90
N SER A 191 -2.89 11.42 -6.14
CA SER A 191 -1.82 11.17 -5.16
C SER A 191 -0.94 12.40 -4.91
N LEU A 192 -0.97 13.41 -5.79
CA LEU A 192 -0.36 14.72 -5.54
C LEU A 192 -1.13 15.55 -4.50
N THR A 193 -2.38 15.16 -4.22
CA THR A 193 -3.22 15.76 -3.17
C THR A 193 -3.16 14.91 -1.89
N THR A 194 -3.85 15.32 -0.83
CA THR A 194 -3.97 14.53 0.40
C THR A 194 -4.92 13.33 0.29
N LEU A 195 -5.53 13.11 -0.87
CA LEU A 195 -6.54 12.08 -1.09
C LEU A 195 -5.92 10.76 -1.60
N PRO A 196 -6.50 9.61 -1.23
CA PRO A 196 -6.13 8.31 -1.79
C PRO A 196 -6.22 8.23 -3.32
N ALA A 197 -5.21 7.64 -3.96
CA ALA A 197 -5.11 7.49 -5.42
C ALA A 197 -6.31 6.74 -6.04
N LEU A 198 -6.85 5.74 -5.34
CA LEU A 198 -8.03 4.96 -5.75
C LEU A 198 -9.27 5.82 -6.09
N ILE A 199 -9.42 6.99 -5.46
CA ILE A 199 -10.52 7.93 -5.77
C ILE A 199 -10.35 8.50 -7.19
N GLY A 200 -9.12 8.90 -7.54
CA GLY A 200 -8.82 9.41 -8.88
C GLY A 200 -9.03 8.37 -9.97
N MET A 201 -8.67 7.11 -9.69
CA MET A 201 -8.90 5.98 -10.62
C MET A 201 -10.39 5.77 -10.89
N LEU A 202 -11.22 5.75 -9.83
CA LEU A 202 -12.66 5.56 -9.93
C LEU A 202 -13.35 6.75 -10.64
N ILE A 203 -13.01 7.99 -10.28
CA ILE A 203 -13.55 9.19 -10.94
C ILE A 203 -13.21 9.21 -12.43
N THR A 204 -12.01 8.77 -12.80
CA THR A 204 -11.61 8.71 -14.21
C THR A 204 -12.50 7.75 -15.00
N GLY A 205 -12.78 6.56 -14.46
CA GLY A 205 -13.74 5.63 -15.09
C GLY A 205 -15.14 6.21 -15.22
N LEU A 206 -15.64 6.86 -14.16
CA LEU A 206 -16.93 7.53 -14.17
C LEU A 206 -17.02 8.63 -15.24
N ILE A 207 -15.99 9.47 -15.38
CA ILE A 207 -15.94 10.51 -16.41
C ILE A 207 -15.93 9.88 -17.80
N LEU A 208 -15.06 8.90 -18.04
CA LEU A 208 -14.91 8.28 -19.37
C LEU A 208 -16.19 7.56 -19.85
N GLN A 209 -16.93 6.96 -18.93
CA GLN A 209 -18.23 6.36 -19.24
C GLN A 209 -19.30 7.40 -19.59
N ASN A 210 -19.36 8.52 -18.86
CA ASN A 210 -20.44 9.51 -19.02
C ASN A 210 -20.18 10.51 -20.15
N VAL A 211 -18.99 10.52 -20.74
CA VAL A 211 -18.65 11.26 -21.97
C VAL A 211 -18.75 10.35 -23.21
N ASP A 212 -19.28 9.12 -23.05
CA ASP A 212 -19.41 8.10 -24.11
C ASP A 212 -18.06 7.76 -24.80
N LEU A 213 -16.94 7.98 -24.11
CA LEU A 213 -15.61 7.63 -24.64
C LEU A 213 -15.34 6.13 -24.57
N ILE A 214 -15.94 5.43 -23.60
CA ILE A 214 -15.75 4.00 -23.36
C ILE A 214 -17.09 3.39 -22.94
N SER A 215 -17.64 2.51 -23.77
CA SER A 215 -18.80 1.67 -23.45
C SER A 215 -18.37 0.21 -23.52
N ILE A 216 -18.28 -0.46 -22.37
CA ILE A 216 -17.96 -1.89 -22.32
C ILE A 216 -19.26 -2.69 -22.46
N ASP A 217 -19.69 -2.95 -23.69
CA ASP A 217 -20.87 -3.76 -23.97
C ASP A 217 -20.49 -5.09 -24.68
N GLY A 218 -21.35 -6.11 -24.53
CA GLY A 218 -21.24 -7.39 -25.24
C GLY A 218 -20.19 -8.36 -24.67
N ARG A 219 -19.41 -9.02 -25.55
CA ARG A 219 -18.49 -10.14 -25.22
C ARG A 219 -17.39 -9.80 -24.20
N TYR A 220 -17.13 -8.51 -23.97
CA TYR A 220 -16.08 -8.04 -23.07
C TYR A 220 -16.51 -7.95 -21.60
N SER A 221 -17.82 -8.04 -21.32
CA SER A 221 -18.33 -8.16 -19.95
C SER A 221 -17.75 -9.39 -19.24
N VAL A 222 -17.61 -10.52 -19.95
CA VAL A 222 -17.03 -11.76 -19.42
C VAL A 222 -15.54 -11.59 -19.09
N VAL A 223 -14.79 -10.91 -19.95
CA VAL A 223 -13.36 -10.61 -19.71
C VAL A 223 -13.22 -9.73 -18.46
N VAL A 224 -14.05 -8.69 -18.37
CA VAL A 224 -14.09 -7.79 -17.23
C VAL A 224 -14.50 -8.52 -15.94
N SER A 225 -15.46 -9.44 -16.00
CA SER A 225 -15.87 -10.26 -14.86
C SER A 225 -14.71 -11.15 -14.39
N ASN A 226 -14.00 -11.81 -15.31
CA ASN A 226 -12.83 -12.62 -14.98
C ASN A 226 -11.67 -11.79 -14.41
N LEU A 227 -11.43 -10.58 -14.93
CA LEU A 227 -10.44 -9.65 -14.37
C LEU A 227 -10.79 -9.24 -12.93
N ARG A 228 -12.07 -9.00 -12.64
CA ARG A 228 -12.55 -8.74 -11.27
C ARG A 228 -12.31 -9.92 -10.35
N LYS A 229 -12.53 -11.16 -10.80
CA LYS A 229 -12.24 -12.38 -10.03
C LYS A 229 -10.75 -12.52 -9.73
N ILE A 230 -9.88 -12.24 -10.70
CA ILE A 230 -8.42 -12.25 -10.48
C ILE A 230 -8.02 -11.16 -9.46
N ALA A 231 -8.54 -9.95 -9.61
CA ALA A 231 -8.29 -8.86 -8.67
C ALA A 231 -8.77 -9.22 -7.26
N LEU A 232 -9.94 -9.86 -7.14
CA LEU A 232 -10.47 -10.36 -5.87
C LEU A 232 -9.49 -11.37 -5.22
N VAL A 233 -8.97 -12.35 -5.97
CA VAL A 233 -7.96 -13.30 -5.44
C VAL A 233 -6.74 -12.57 -4.90
N ILE A 234 -6.23 -11.56 -5.62
CA ILE A 234 -5.07 -10.76 -5.20
C ILE A 234 -5.37 -10.00 -3.90
N ILE A 235 -6.52 -9.32 -3.81
CA ILE A 235 -6.95 -8.57 -2.62
C ILE A 235 -7.08 -9.50 -1.42
N LEU A 236 -7.75 -10.64 -1.58
CA LEU A 236 -8.01 -11.59 -0.50
C LEU A 236 -6.73 -12.26 -0.01
N THR A 237 -5.85 -12.61 -0.94
CA THR A 237 -4.53 -13.16 -0.58
C THR A 237 -3.74 -12.14 0.22
N ARG A 238 -3.72 -10.88 -0.24
CA ARG A 238 -3.07 -9.79 0.49
C ARG A 238 -3.67 -9.60 1.89
N ALA A 239 -4.99 -9.54 2.00
CA ALA A 239 -5.68 -9.40 3.28
C ALA A 239 -5.31 -10.53 4.25
N GLY A 240 -5.26 -11.78 3.79
CA GLY A 240 -4.82 -12.91 4.61
C GLY A 240 -3.34 -12.87 5.01
N LEU A 241 -2.46 -12.35 4.15
CA LEU A 241 -1.03 -12.17 4.45
C LEU A 241 -0.76 -11.02 5.43
N ASP A 242 -1.57 -9.95 5.39
CA ASP A 242 -1.47 -8.78 6.27
C ASP A 242 -2.02 -9.04 7.70
N LEU A 243 -2.74 -10.15 7.91
CA LEU A 243 -3.22 -10.55 9.24
C LEU A 243 -2.06 -11.07 10.11
N ASP A 244 -1.73 -10.37 11.20
CA ASP A 244 -0.73 -10.82 12.17
C ASP A 244 -1.30 -11.92 13.11
N PRO A 245 -0.87 -13.18 12.95
CA PRO A 245 -1.29 -14.29 13.80
C PRO A 245 -0.85 -14.11 15.26
N THR A 246 0.28 -13.43 15.52
CA THR A 246 0.78 -13.22 16.88
C THR A 246 -0.05 -12.17 17.62
N ALA A 247 -0.40 -11.07 16.97
CA ALA A 247 -1.34 -10.08 17.50
C ALA A 247 -2.73 -10.69 17.73
N LEU A 248 -3.23 -11.48 16.76
CA LEU A 248 -4.52 -12.16 16.89
C LEU A 248 -4.53 -13.14 18.06
N ARG A 249 -3.43 -13.88 18.30
CA ARG A 249 -3.29 -14.78 19.45
C ARG A 249 -3.23 -14.04 20.78
N ARG A 250 -2.49 -12.92 20.84
CA ARG A 250 -2.38 -12.08 22.04
C ARG A 250 -3.72 -11.43 22.41
N GLN A 251 -4.51 -11.04 21.42
CA GLN A 251 -5.77 -10.31 21.59
C GLN A 251 -6.98 -11.11 21.07
N LYS A 252 -6.98 -12.43 21.32
CA LYS A 252 -7.95 -13.42 20.79
C LYS A 252 -9.43 -13.11 21.04
N ILE A 253 -9.74 -12.32 22.07
CA ILE A 253 -11.12 -11.90 22.37
C ILE A 253 -11.36 -10.48 21.83
N THR A 254 -10.41 -9.57 22.01
CA THR A 254 -10.61 -8.15 21.73
C THR A 254 -10.67 -7.85 20.23
N VAL A 255 -9.83 -8.47 19.40
CA VAL A 255 -9.81 -8.21 17.94
C VAL A 255 -11.10 -8.71 17.27
N PRO A 256 -11.53 -9.98 17.45
CA PRO A 256 -12.77 -10.45 16.83
C PRO A 256 -14.01 -9.72 17.38
N LYS A 257 -14.02 -9.41 18.68
CA LYS A 257 -15.13 -8.66 19.29
C LYS A 257 -15.26 -7.24 18.71
N LEU A 258 -14.14 -6.54 18.51
CA LEU A 258 -14.14 -5.18 17.97
C LEU A 258 -14.38 -5.12 16.46
N GLY A 259 -14.06 -6.18 15.70
CA GLY A 259 -14.39 -6.26 14.28
C GLY A 259 -15.82 -6.72 14.03
N LEU A 260 -16.16 -7.94 14.47
CA LEU A 260 -17.40 -8.59 14.08
C LEU A 260 -18.66 -7.95 14.68
N ILE A 261 -18.62 -7.41 15.91
CA ILE A 261 -19.84 -6.84 16.52
C ILE A 261 -20.27 -5.55 15.82
N PRO A 262 -19.43 -4.51 15.68
CA PRO A 262 -19.80 -3.32 14.91
C PRO A 262 -20.15 -3.64 13.46
N TRP A 263 -19.41 -4.56 12.84
CA TRP A 263 -19.68 -5.04 11.49
C TRP A 263 -21.08 -5.66 11.36
N CYS A 264 -21.46 -6.60 12.23
CA CYS A 264 -22.78 -7.24 12.23
C CYS A 264 -23.89 -6.20 12.40
N VAL A 265 -23.72 -5.26 13.33
CA VAL A 265 -24.74 -4.23 13.58
C VAL A 265 -24.89 -3.31 12.38
N GLU A 266 -23.79 -2.85 11.77
CA GLU A 266 -23.85 -2.03 10.56
C GLU A 266 -24.53 -2.79 9.41
N ALA A 267 -24.19 -4.06 9.18
CA ALA A 267 -24.80 -4.88 8.13
C ALA A 267 -26.32 -5.02 8.31
N VAL A 268 -26.78 -5.31 9.54
CA VAL A 268 -28.22 -5.42 9.86
C VAL A 268 -28.93 -4.08 9.71
N VAL A 269 -28.31 -2.99 10.16
CA VAL A 269 -28.87 -1.63 10.04
C VAL A 269 -29.01 -1.23 8.58
N VAL A 270 -27.97 -1.43 7.77
CA VAL A 270 -28.01 -1.14 6.34
C VAL A 270 -29.10 -1.98 5.67
N ALA A 271 -29.18 -3.29 5.96
CA ALA A 271 -30.20 -4.17 5.41
C ALA A 271 -31.63 -3.70 5.74
N ALA A 272 -31.88 -3.35 7.00
CA ALA A 272 -33.18 -2.85 7.45
C ALA A 272 -33.52 -1.50 6.79
N LEU A 273 -32.57 -0.56 6.76
CA LEU A 273 -32.78 0.76 6.16
C LEU A 273 -33.04 0.64 4.66
N THR A 274 -32.30 -0.19 3.93
CA THR A 274 -32.52 -0.39 2.50
C THR A 274 -33.84 -1.10 2.21
N ARG A 275 -34.29 -2.00 3.10
CA ARG A 275 -35.62 -2.61 3.00
C ARG A 275 -36.73 -1.57 3.09
N TYR A 276 -36.69 -0.73 4.13
CA TYR A 276 -37.78 0.21 4.40
C TYR A 276 -37.72 1.50 3.57
N LEU A 277 -36.52 1.97 3.21
CA LEU A 277 -36.35 3.22 2.45
C LEU A 277 -36.27 3.01 0.94
N LEU A 278 -35.61 1.94 0.49
CA LEU A 278 -35.37 1.67 -0.93
C LEU A 278 -36.22 0.52 -1.49
N GLY A 279 -36.96 -0.19 -0.64
CA GLY A 279 -37.85 -1.28 -1.06
C GLY A 279 -37.15 -2.59 -1.39
N LEU A 280 -35.83 -2.71 -1.21
CA LEU A 280 -35.08 -3.94 -1.48
C LEU A 280 -35.62 -5.10 -0.63
N PRO A 281 -35.74 -6.33 -1.15
CA PRO A 281 -36.08 -7.50 -0.33
C PRO A 281 -35.00 -7.76 0.75
N TRP A 282 -35.36 -8.50 1.81
CA TRP A 282 -34.44 -8.77 2.92
C TRP A 282 -33.12 -9.41 2.48
N ILE A 283 -33.17 -10.39 1.56
CA ILE A 283 -31.96 -11.09 1.09
C ILE A 283 -31.00 -10.13 0.37
N TRP A 284 -31.51 -9.27 -0.50
CA TRP A 284 -30.76 -8.20 -1.18
C TRP A 284 -30.23 -7.16 -0.20
N GLY A 285 -31.03 -6.81 0.83
CA GLY A 285 -30.60 -5.92 1.90
C GLY A 285 -29.45 -6.50 2.72
N PHE A 286 -29.49 -7.78 3.08
CA PHE A 286 -28.40 -8.46 3.80
C PHE A 286 -27.17 -8.63 2.93
N LEU A 287 -27.34 -8.94 1.64
CA LEU A 287 -26.26 -8.97 0.66
C LEU A 287 -25.53 -7.63 0.63
N LEU A 288 -26.27 -6.53 0.42
CA LEU A 288 -25.73 -5.16 0.44
C LEU A 288 -25.10 -4.81 1.78
N GLY A 289 -25.76 -5.13 2.90
CA GLY A 289 -25.25 -4.88 4.25
C GLY A 289 -23.91 -5.54 4.48
N SER A 290 -23.72 -6.79 4.01
CA SER A 290 -22.45 -7.51 4.11
C SER A 290 -21.33 -6.83 3.31
N ILE A 291 -21.63 -6.25 2.15
CA ILE A 291 -20.67 -5.52 1.31
C ILE A 291 -20.32 -4.16 1.93
N ILE A 292 -21.33 -3.41 2.37
CA ILE A 292 -21.16 -2.06 2.91
C ILE A 292 -20.41 -2.10 4.24
N ALA A 293 -20.66 -3.08 5.12
CA ALA A 293 -20.03 -3.12 6.44
C ALA A 293 -18.50 -3.34 6.43
N ALA A 294 -17.91 -3.70 5.29
CA ALA A 294 -16.46 -3.87 5.12
C ALA A 294 -15.69 -2.54 5.22
N VAL A 295 -14.53 -2.54 5.85
CA VAL A 295 -13.66 -1.37 6.02
C VAL A 295 -12.46 -1.51 5.09
N SER A 296 -12.14 -0.49 4.29
CA SER A 296 -11.05 -0.62 3.32
C SER A 296 -9.65 -0.35 3.91
N PRO A 297 -8.75 -1.35 3.94
CA PRO A 297 -7.38 -1.15 4.39
C PRO A 297 -6.60 -0.25 3.43
N ALA A 298 -6.91 -0.24 2.13
CA ALA A 298 -6.20 0.57 1.14
C ALA A 298 -6.24 2.08 1.44
N VAL A 299 -7.33 2.56 2.03
CA VAL A 299 -7.47 3.97 2.46
C VAL A 299 -6.83 4.20 3.84
N VAL A 300 -7.06 3.27 4.76
CA VAL A 300 -6.73 3.43 6.18
C VAL A 300 -5.24 3.18 6.45
N VAL A 301 -4.66 2.16 5.85
CA VAL A 301 -3.29 1.68 6.09
C VAL A 301 -2.23 2.76 5.80
N PRO A 302 -2.21 3.44 4.64
CA PRO A 302 -1.21 4.49 4.38
C PRO A 302 -1.28 5.64 5.39
N CYS A 303 -2.51 6.06 5.75
CA CYS A 303 -2.73 7.10 6.74
C CYS A 303 -2.19 6.71 8.12
N LEU A 304 -2.41 5.46 8.52
CA LEU A 304 -1.93 4.91 9.78
C LEU A 304 -0.41 4.71 9.83
N PHE A 305 0.22 4.33 8.71
CA PHE A 305 1.68 4.24 8.64
C PHE A 305 2.33 5.61 8.79
N ARG A 306 1.76 6.67 8.19
CA ARG A 306 2.23 8.04 8.40
C ARG A 306 2.14 8.46 9.87
N LEU A 307 1.05 8.15 10.55
CA LEU A 307 0.88 8.42 11.98
C LEU A 307 1.86 7.60 12.84
N ARG A 308 2.06 6.33 12.50
CA ARG A 308 3.04 5.44 13.15
C ARG A 308 4.46 5.98 13.01
N GLY A 309 4.86 6.40 11.81
CA GLY A 309 6.16 7.02 11.54
C GLY A 309 6.41 8.28 12.35
N LYS A 310 5.37 9.10 12.57
CA LYS A 310 5.41 10.28 13.45
C LYS A 310 5.32 9.97 14.95
N GLY A 311 5.26 8.70 15.33
CA GLY A 311 5.22 8.24 16.73
C GLY A 311 3.83 8.27 17.40
N TYR A 312 2.74 8.48 16.66
CA TYR A 312 1.39 8.54 17.22
C TYR A 312 0.77 7.14 17.41
N GLY A 313 0.28 6.85 18.62
CA GLY A 313 -0.48 5.62 18.91
C GLY A 313 0.36 4.33 18.91
N VAL A 314 1.69 4.44 18.80
CA VAL A 314 2.62 3.31 18.71
C VAL A 314 2.69 2.54 20.04
N ALA A 315 2.72 3.24 21.18
CA ALA A 315 2.87 2.61 22.50
C ALA A 315 1.79 1.57 22.83
N LYS A 316 0.57 1.77 22.30
CA LYS A 316 -0.57 0.86 22.50
C LYS A 316 -0.87 -0.01 21.28
N GLY A 317 -0.08 0.10 20.21
CA GLY A 317 -0.29 -0.65 18.97
C GLY A 317 -1.62 -0.34 18.27
N ILE A 318 -2.15 0.89 18.41
CA ILE A 318 -3.45 1.28 17.83
C ILE A 318 -3.46 1.13 16.29
N PRO A 319 -2.44 1.60 15.55
CA PRO A 319 -2.38 1.37 14.11
C PRO A 319 -2.45 -0.12 13.75
N THR A 320 -1.71 -0.98 14.45
CA THR A 320 -1.72 -2.44 14.20
C THR A 320 -3.08 -3.06 14.51
N LEU A 321 -3.75 -2.61 15.58
CA LEU A 321 -5.10 -3.07 15.93
C LEU A 321 -6.11 -2.72 14.84
N ILE A 322 -6.08 -1.50 14.31
CA ILE A 322 -7.00 -1.06 13.26
C ILE A 322 -6.81 -1.88 11.98
N ILE A 323 -5.57 -2.15 11.59
CA ILE A 323 -5.22 -2.96 10.42
C ILE A 323 -5.71 -4.41 10.59
N ALA A 324 -5.47 -5.01 11.76
CA ALA A 324 -5.89 -6.38 12.04
C ALA A 324 -7.42 -6.53 12.04
N VAL A 325 -8.15 -5.56 12.60
CA VAL A 325 -9.63 -5.58 12.58
C VAL A 325 -10.16 -5.41 11.17
N ALA A 326 -9.59 -4.49 10.37
CA ALA A 326 -10.03 -4.29 8.98
C ALA A 326 -9.89 -5.58 8.15
N GLY A 327 -8.82 -6.36 8.35
CA GLY A 327 -8.65 -7.66 7.68
C GLY A 327 -9.70 -8.70 8.08
N ILE A 328 -10.15 -8.72 9.35
CA ILE A 328 -11.23 -9.62 9.79
C ILE A 328 -12.57 -9.19 9.18
N ASP A 329 -12.85 -7.89 9.18
CA ASP A 329 -14.09 -7.34 8.61
C ASP A 329 -14.19 -7.66 7.12
N ASP A 330 -13.11 -7.49 6.36
CA ASP A 330 -13.05 -7.84 4.94
C ASP A 330 -13.29 -9.34 4.72
N ALA A 331 -12.63 -10.19 5.51
CA ALA A 331 -12.81 -11.65 5.43
C ALA A 331 -14.26 -12.07 5.75
N ALA A 332 -14.87 -11.49 6.79
CA ALA A 332 -16.25 -11.76 7.19
C ALA A 332 -17.25 -11.29 6.13
N SER A 333 -17.03 -10.09 5.58
CA SER A 333 -17.87 -9.50 4.52
C SER A 333 -17.91 -10.39 3.28
N VAL A 334 -16.73 -10.81 2.82
CA VAL A 334 -16.58 -11.65 1.63
C VAL A 334 -17.19 -13.04 1.84
N ALA A 335 -16.99 -13.64 3.01
CA ALA A 335 -17.57 -14.94 3.34
C ALA A 335 -19.11 -14.89 3.38
N ILE A 336 -19.68 -13.91 4.07
CA ILE A 336 -21.13 -13.78 4.22
C ILE A 336 -21.79 -13.35 2.90
N TYR A 337 -21.17 -12.45 2.14
CA TYR A 337 -21.58 -12.15 0.77
C TYR A 337 -21.65 -13.43 -0.06
N GLY A 338 -20.59 -14.24 -0.04
CA GLY A 338 -20.51 -15.48 -0.78
C GLY A 338 -21.60 -16.49 -0.41
N ILE A 339 -21.93 -16.61 0.88
CA ILE A 339 -23.01 -17.49 1.37
C ILE A 339 -24.37 -16.99 0.87
N ILE A 340 -24.66 -15.69 1.04
CA ILE A 340 -25.94 -15.11 0.63
C ILE A 340 -26.12 -15.23 -0.89
N LYS A 341 -25.07 -14.91 -1.65
CA LYS A 341 -24.98 -15.08 -3.10
C LYS A 341 -25.28 -16.53 -3.51
N SER A 342 -24.65 -17.51 -2.86
CA SER A 342 -24.87 -18.94 -3.13
C SER A 342 -26.34 -19.31 -2.97
N VAL A 343 -26.98 -18.83 -1.90
CA VAL A 343 -28.40 -19.10 -1.61
C VAL A 343 -29.33 -18.38 -2.59
N MET A 344 -28.96 -17.18 -3.05
CA MET A 344 -29.78 -16.39 -3.99
C MET A 344 -29.81 -16.99 -5.39
N PHE A 345 -28.69 -17.52 -5.87
CA PHE A 345 -28.52 -17.97 -7.25
C PHE A 345 -28.41 -19.49 -7.40
N SER A 346 -28.59 -20.26 -6.32
CA SER A 346 -28.71 -21.72 -6.39
C SER A 346 -30.06 -22.15 -6.95
N HIS A 347 -30.06 -23.08 -7.91
CA HIS A 347 -31.28 -23.66 -8.48
C HIS A 347 -31.82 -24.87 -7.70
N ASP A 348 -31.23 -25.19 -6.54
CA ASP A 348 -31.55 -26.39 -5.77
C ASP A 348 -32.72 -26.24 -4.79
N GLU A 349 -33.23 -27.38 -4.33
CA GLU A 349 -34.24 -27.52 -3.27
C GLU A 349 -33.86 -26.72 -2.00
N LEU A 350 -34.87 -26.10 -1.36
CA LEU A 350 -34.75 -25.22 -0.19
C LEU A 350 -33.89 -25.79 0.97
N TRP A 351 -33.90 -27.12 1.15
CA TRP A 351 -33.07 -27.82 2.13
C TRP A 351 -31.57 -27.76 1.79
N TYR A 352 -31.22 -27.91 0.51
CA TYR A 352 -29.84 -27.86 0.06
C TYR A 352 -29.27 -26.44 0.19
N GLN A 353 -30.08 -25.41 -0.10
CA GLN A 353 -29.69 -23.99 0.05
C GLN A 353 -29.29 -23.63 1.48
N ILE A 354 -30.02 -24.13 2.50
CA ILE A 354 -29.69 -23.88 3.91
C ILE A 354 -28.40 -24.60 4.30
N LEU A 355 -28.15 -25.79 3.75
CA LEU A 355 -26.96 -26.59 4.03
C LEU A 355 -25.72 -26.08 3.29
N GLN A 356 -25.90 -25.42 2.14
CA GLN A 356 -24.86 -24.88 1.28
C GLN A 356 -24.00 -23.84 2.00
N GLY A 357 -24.57 -23.02 2.88
CA GLY A 357 -23.83 -22.04 3.67
C GLY A 357 -22.78 -22.68 4.59
N PRO A 358 -23.18 -23.56 5.54
CA PRO A 358 -22.25 -24.31 6.37
C PRO A 358 -21.24 -25.14 5.55
N ILE A 359 -21.67 -25.79 4.47
CA ILE A 359 -20.77 -26.55 3.58
C ILE A 359 -19.73 -25.62 2.94
N ALA A 360 -20.12 -24.45 2.46
CA ALA A 360 -19.20 -23.48 1.86
C ALA A 360 -18.17 -22.97 2.86
N ILE A 361 -18.59 -22.72 4.12
CA ILE A 361 -17.66 -22.33 5.19
C ILE A 361 -16.66 -23.45 5.47
N VAL A 362 -17.14 -24.67 5.71
CA VAL A 362 -16.29 -25.82 6.06
C VAL A 362 -15.38 -26.20 4.89
N GLY A 363 -15.91 -26.22 3.67
CA GLY A 363 -15.17 -26.50 2.45
C GLY A 363 -14.13 -25.44 2.15
N GLY A 364 -14.48 -24.15 2.22
CA GLY A 364 -13.55 -23.04 2.02
C GLY A 364 -12.44 -23.02 3.07
N LEU A 365 -12.79 -23.12 4.35
CA LEU A 365 -11.79 -23.15 5.42
C LEU A 365 -10.92 -24.42 5.35
N GLY A 366 -11.51 -25.58 5.07
CA GLY A 366 -10.81 -26.85 4.93
C GLY A 366 -9.81 -26.83 3.77
N PHE A 367 -10.24 -26.42 2.58
CA PHE A 367 -9.36 -26.24 1.43
C PHE A 367 -8.27 -25.20 1.70
N GLY A 368 -8.63 -24.06 2.30
CA GLY A 368 -7.67 -23.01 2.65
C GLY A 368 -6.59 -23.48 3.63
N ILE A 369 -6.97 -24.20 4.70
CA ILE A 369 -6.00 -24.78 5.65
C ILE A 369 -5.10 -25.79 4.95
N LEU A 370 -5.67 -26.68 4.14
CA LEU A 370 -4.91 -27.69 3.39
C LEU A 370 -3.92 -27.03 2.44
N TRP A 371 -4.38 -26.08 1.63
CA TRP A 371 -3.55 -25.38 0.65
C TRP A 371 -2.49 -24.49 1.30
N GLY A 372 -2.84 -23.82 2.40
CA GLY A 372 -1.90 -23.03 3.18
C GLY A 372 -0.78 -23.87 3.81
N CYS A 373 -1.09 -25.10 4.23
CA CYS A 373 -0.10 -26.10 4.65
C CYS A 373 0.77 -26.57 3.47
N LEU A 374 0.17 -26.83 2.30
CA LEU A 374 0.92 -27.23 1.11
C LEU A 374 1.89 -26.14 0.64
N ALA A 375 1.46 -24.88 0.60
CA ALA A 375 2.30 -23.73 0.27
C ALA A 375 3.47 -23.53 1.26
N LYS A 376 3.39 -24.12 2.44
CA LYS A 376 4.49 -24.17 3.42
C LYS A 376 5.48 -25.31 3.14
N TYR A 377 5.00 -26.53 2.89
CA TYR A 377 5.85 -27.72 2.82
C TYR A 377 6.42 -28.00 1.43
N VAL A 378 5.68 -27.67 0.36
CA VAL A 378 6.08 -28.01 -1.00
C VAL A 378 7.30 -27.19 -1.46
N PRO A 379 7.34 -25.85 -1.29
CA PRO A 379 8.54 -25.08 -1.62
C PRO A 379 9.61 -25.27 -0.54
N GLU A 380 10.71 -25.93 -0.90
CA GLU A 380 11.83 -26.19 0.01
C GLU A 380 12.42 -24.88 0.54
N LYS A 381 12.73 -24.82 1.85
CA LYS A 381 13.22 -23.60 2.52
C LYS A 381 14.60 -23.15 2.04
N GLY A 382 15.38 -24.03 1.44
CA GLY A 382 16.73 -23.75 0.93
C GLY A 382 16.79 -23.38 -0.55
N ASP A 383 15.66 -23.45 -1.26
CA ASP A 383 15.63 -23.20 -2.71
C ASP A 383 15.72 -21.70 -3.01
N PRO A 384 16.65 -21.26 -3.89
CA PRO A 384 16.68 -19.88 -4.40
C PRO A 384 15.34 -19.37 -4.94
N PHE A 385 14.48 -20.25 -5.46
CA PHE A 385 13.17 -19.94 -6.04
C PHE A 385 12.00 -20.07 -5.05
N MET A 386 12.26 -20.26 -3.76
CA MET A 386 11.23 -20.48 -2.75
C MET A 386 10.16 -19.37 -2.70
N VAL A 387 10.55 -18.10 -2.89
CA VAL A 387 9.63 -16.96 -2.85
C VAL A 387 8.70 -16.98 -4.09
N PRO A 388 9.22 -16.98 -5.34
CA PRO A 388 8.39 -17.14 -6.53
C PRO A 388 7.45 -18.35 -6.49
N LEU A 389 7.93 -19.51 -6.01
CA LEU A 389 7.10 -20.72 -5.92
C LEU A 389 5.96 -20.56 -4.92
N ARG A 390 6.21 -19.95 -3.75
CA ARG A 390 5.16 -19.64 -2.77
C ARG A 390 4.13 -18.65 -3.31
N VAL A 391 4.59 -17.63 -4.05
CA VAL A 391 3.71 -16.66 -4.72
C VAL A 391 2.82 -17.36 -5.74
N LEU A 392 3.40 -18.20 -6.60
CA LEU A 392 2.66 -18.95 -7.62
C LEU A 392 1.67 -19.94 -7.00
N MET A 393 2.06 -20.61 -5.91
CA MET A 393 1.18 -21.52 -5.17
C MET A 393 -0.04 -20.80 -4.59
N LEU A 394 0.16 -19.63 -3.97
CA LEU A 394 -0.97 -18.86 -3.43
C LEU A 394 -1.84 -18.28 -4.54
N LEU A 395 -1.24 -17.73 -5.60
CA LEU A 395 -1.99 -17.15 -6.71
C LEU A 395 -2.77 -18.22 -7.49
N GLY A 396 -2.10 -19.31 -7.90
CA GLY A 396 -2.71 -20.41 -8.64
C GLY A 396 -3.75 -21.16 -7.82
N GLY A 397 -3.46 -21.43 -6.54
CA GLY A 397 -4.43 -22.05 -5.64
C GLY A 397 -5.61 -21.15 -5.32
N GLY A 398 -5.39 -19.84 -5.20
CA GLY A 398 -6.47 -18.88 -4.98
C GLY A 398 -7.38 -18.75 -6.20
N MET A 399 -6.80 -18.75 -7.40
CA MET A 399 -7.53 -18.81 -8.66
C MET A 399 -8.35 -20.10 -8.76
N LEU A 400 -7.74 -21.25 -8.48
CA LEU A 400 -8.44 -22.53 -8.45
C LEU A 400 -9.57 -22.53 -7.43
N ALA A 401 -9.37 -21.93 -6.25
CA ALA A 401 -10.39 -21.83 -5.22
C ALA A 401 -11.58 -20.99 -5.70
N VAL A 402 -11.37 -19.79 -6.23
CA VAL A 402 -12.46 -18.91 -6.67
C VAL A 402 -13.21 -19.51 -7.87
N PHE A 403 -12.51 -19.79 -8.97
CA PHE A 403 -13.14 -20.31 -10.18
C PHE A 403 -13.69 -21.74 -9.99
N GLY A 404 -12.98 -22.58 -9.24
CA GLY A 404 -13.43 -23.93 -8.93
C GLY A 404 -14.63 -23.94 -7.99
N SER A 405 -14.72 -23.01 -7.03
CA SER A 405 -15.88 -22.90 -6.14
C SER A 405 -17.15 -22.48 -6.87
N GLU A 406 -17.04 -21.64 -7.91
CA GLU A 406 -18.16 -21.29 -8.77
C GLU A 406 -18.60 -22.49 -9.62
N ALA A 407 -17.65 -23.27 -10.14
CA ALA A 407 -17.95 -24.46 -10.94
C ALA A 407 -18.67 -25.57 -10.16
N ILE A 408 -18.51 -25.62 -8.83
CA ILE A 408 -19.20 -26.58 -7.94
C ILE A 408 -20.43 -25.95 -7.26
N GLU A 409 -20.87 -24.78 -7.72
CA GLU A 409 -22.02 -24.04 -7.16
C GLU A 409 -21.85 -23.67 -5.66
N LEU A 410 -20.62 -23.65 -5.14
CA LEU A 410 -20.29 -23.19 -3.79
C LEU A 410 -19.53 -21.86 -3.85
N GLY A 411 -20.08 -20.86 -4.55
CA GLY A 411 -19.37 -19.61 -4.87
C GLY A 411 -18.81 -18.85 -3.66
N GLY A 412 -19.35 -19.06 -2.45
CA GLY A 412 -18.82 -18.48 -1.22
C GLY A 412 -17.58 -19.18 -0.63
N ALA A 413 -17.32 -20.44 -0.99
CA ALA A 413 -16.21 -21.22 -0.46
C ALA A 413 -14.85 -20.74 -0.99
N GLY A 414 -14.79 -20.32 -2.26
CA GLY A 414 -13.54 -19.92 -2.91
C GLY A 414 -12.86 -18.73 -2.26
N PRO A 415 -13.55 -17.58 -2.13
CA PRO A 415 -13.00 -16.41 -1.46
C PRO A 415 -12.51 -16.68 -0.02
N LEU A 416 -13.28 -17.46 0.75
CA LEU A 416 -12.91 -17.87 2.10
C LEU A 416 -11.64 -18.75 2.10
N ALA A 417 -11.53 -19.68 1.14
CA ALA A 417 -10.34 -20.49 0.94
C ALA A 417 -9.09 -19.66 0.64
N VAL A 418 -9.19 -18.60 -0.18
CA VAL A 418 -8.06 -17.72 -0.48
C VAL A 418 -7.52 -17.06 0.78
N VAL A 419 -8.40 -16.45 1.58
CA VAL A 419 -8.01 -15.76 2.83
C VAL A 419 -7.42 -16.76 3.82
N ALA A 420 -8.05 -17.93 4.00
CA ALA A 420 -7.58 -18.96 4.91
C ALA A 420 -6.22 -19.52 4.49
N ALA A 421 -6.00 -19.79 3.20
CA ALA A 421 -4.71 -20.25 2.68
C ALA A 421 -3.59 -19.24 2.95
N ALA A 422 -3.84 -17.97 2.63
CA ALA A 422 -2.89 -16.89 2.87
C ALA A 422 -2.54 -16.73 4.37
N PHE A 423 -3.55 -16.72 5.25
CA PHE A 423 -3.33 -16.61 6.69
C PHE A 423 -2.55 -17.80 7.27
N VAL A 424 -2.91 -19.03 6.88
CA VAL A 424 -2.23 -20.24 7.34
C VAL A 424 -0.79 -20.29 6.86
N SER A 425 -0.54 -19.92 5.59
CA SER A 425 0.82 -19.79 5.07
C SER A 425 1.63 -18.73 5.82
N CYS A 426 1.06 -17.55 6.06
CA CYS A 426 1.70 -16.49 6.85
C CYS A 426 2.07 -16.97 8.26
N TYR A 427 1.14 -17.65 8.95
CA TYR A 427 1.40 -18.23 10.28
C TYR A 427 2.58 -19.22 10.30
N PHE A 428 2.71 -20.07 9.28
CA PHE A 428 3.84 -20.98 9.22
C PHE A 428 5.14 -20.29 8.81
N TRP A 429 5.11 -19.29 7.95
CA TRP A 429 6.31 -18.55 7.54
C TRP A 429 6.84 -17.67 8.67
N GLN A 430 5.97 -17.14 9.52
CA GLN A 430 6.40 -16.47 10.75
C GLN A 430 7.19 -17.37 11.69
N LYS A 431 6.79 -18.64 11.79
CA LYS A 431 7.55 -19.62 12.59
C LYS A 431 8.93 -19.94 12.01
N ASP A 432 9.15 -19.66 10.72
CA ASP A 432 10.48 -19.77 10.09
C ASP A 432 11.32 -18.49 10.26
N GLY A 433 10.80 -17.46 10.93
CA GLY A 433 11.51 -16.20 11.20
C GLY A 433 11.14 -15.04 10.27
N TRP A 434 10.10 -15.15 9.45
CA TRP A 434 9.61 -14.02 8.65
C TRP A 434 8.72 -13.10 9.48
N GLU A 435 8.91 -11.79 9.39
CA GLU A 435 7.97 -10.82 9.96
C GLU A 435 6.79 -10.57 9.00
N VAL A 436 5.62 -10.15 9.52
CA VAL A 436 4.45 -9.81 8.67
C VAL A 436 4.80 -8.66 7.72
N ASP A 437 5.42 -7.63 8.27
CA ASP A 437 5.73 -6.40 7.55
C ASP A 437 6.90 -6.57 6.55
N ASP A 438 7.70 -7.64 6.65
CA ASP A 438 8.86 -7.92 5.77
C ASP A 438 8.73 -9.27 5.04
N ASN A 439 7.49 -9.69 4.77
CA ASN A 439 7.23 -10.93 4.02
C ASN A 439 7.39 -10.69 2.50
N PRO A 440 8.37 -11.34 1.82
CA PRO A 440 8.61 -11.11 0.39
C PRO A 440 7.46 -11.60 -0.50
N VAL A 441 6.65 -12.55 -0.03
CA VAL A 441 5.44 -13.00 -0.73
C VAL A 441 4.38 -11.89 -0.68
N ALA A 442 4.20 -11.23 0.47
CA ALA A 442 3.28 -10.11 0.60
C ALA A 442 3.68 -8.95 -0.32
N THR A 443 4.98 -8.63 -0.42
CA THR A 443 5.49 -7.62 -1.37
C THR A 443 5.16 -7.97 -2.83
N SER A 444 5.20 -9.26 -3.19
CA SER A 444 4.86 -9.69 -4.55
C SER A 444 3.37 -9.47 -4.86
N PHE A 445 2.48 -9.75 -3.90
CA PHE A 445 1.05 -9.44 -4.03
C PHE A 445 0.75 -7.94 -4.03
N GLU A 446 1.56 -7.11 -3.37
CA GLU A 446 1.49 -5.65 -3.51
C GLU A 446 1.83 -5.19 -4.94
N ILE A 447 2.82 -5.82 -5.58
CA ILE A 447 3.18 -5.52 -6.98
C ILE A 447 2.03 -5.92 -7.92
N PHE A 448 1.45 -7.11 -7.74
CA PHE A 448 0.29 -7.51 -8.54
C PHE A 448 -0.89 -6.56 -8.30
N TRP A 449 -1.14 -6.17 -7.06
CA TRP A 449 -2.19 -5.22 -6.74
C TRP A 449 -1.97 -3.86 -7.43
N MET A 450 -0.74 -3.35 -7.50
CA MET A 450 -0.45 -2.09 -8.20
C MET A 450 -0.87 -2.12 -9.68
N ILE A 451 -0.84 -3.28 -10.32
CA ILE A 451 -1.28 -3.48 -11.70
C ILE A 451 -2.81 -3.61 -11.77
N PHE A 452 -3.42 -4.38 -10.87
CA PHE A 452 -4.86 -4.64 -10.88
C PHE A 452 -5.71 -3.53 -10.25
N GLU A 453 -5.13 -2.66 -9.43
CA GLU A 453 -5.83 -1.58 -8.73
C GLU A 453 -6.42 -0.56 -9.71
N PRO A 454 -5.68 0.01 -10.69
CA PRO A 454 -6.26 0.89 -11.70
C PRO A 454 -7.30 0.19 -12.59
N ILE A 455 -7.08 -1.09 -12.90
CA ILE A 455 -8.01 -1.90 -13.70
C ILE A 455 -9.35 -2.02 -12.96
N LEU A 456 -9.31 -2.46 -11.69
CA LEU A 456 -10.51 -2.68 -10.90
C LEU A 456 -11.30 -1.37 -10.70
N PHE A 457 -10.66 -0.33 -10.17
CA PHE A 457 -11.37 0.92 -9.87
C PHE A 457 -11.77 1.69 -11.13
N GLY A 458 -10.99 1.62 -12.21
CA GLY A 458 -11.35 2.19 -13.50
C GLY A 458 -12.62 1.54 -14.06
N ILE A 459 -12.66 0.20 -14.09
CA ILE A 459 -13.84 -0.56 -14.52
C ILE A 459 -15.05 -0.31 -13.61
N THR A 460 -14.88 -0.33 -12.29
CA THR A 460 -15.98 -0.04 -11.36
C THR A 460 -16.56 1.34 -11.62
N GLY A 461 -15.71 2.33 -11.92
CA GLY A 461 -16.14 3.67 -12.30
C GLY A 461 -16.98 3.70 -13.59
N THR A 462 -16.63 2.88 -14.59
CA THR A 462 -17.37 2.83 -15.85
C THR A 462 -18.75 2.17 -15.74
N GLN A 463 -19.07 1.48 -14.65
CA GLN A 463 -20.40 0.89 -14.51
C GLN A 463 -21.49 1.88 -14.13
N ILE A 464 -21.15 3.15 -13.89
CA ILE A 464 -22.09 4.16 -13.41
C ILE A 464 -22.47 5.11 -14.53
N LYS A 465 -23.75 5.04 -14.92
CA LYS A 465 -24.36 5.99 -15.83
C LYS A 465 -25.15 7.00 -15.00
N ILE A 466 -24.65 8.24 -14.93
CA ILE A 466 -25.27 9.31 -14.13
C ILE A 466 -26.67 9.63 -14.66
N ALA A 467 -26.88 9.50 -15.97
CA ALA A 467 -28.18 9.69 -16.61
C ALA A 467 -29.27 8.72 -16.10
N GLU A 468 -28.88 7.53 -15.64
CA GLU A 468 -29.80 6.48 -15.17
C GLU A 468 -30.05 6.58 -13.64
N LEU A 469 -29.32 7.44 -12.93
CA LEU A 469 -29.44 7.61 -11.48
C LEU A 469 -30.67 8.44 -11.11
N LYS A 470 -31.71 7.77 -10.61
CA LYS A 470 -32.86 8.43 -9.98
C LYS A 470 -32.39 9.18 -8.73
N GLY A 471 -32.48 10.52 -8.73
CA GLY A 471 -32.07 11.35 -7.60
C GLY A 471 -32.68 10.95 -6.26
N LYS A 472 -33.91 10.37 -6.29
CA LYS A 472 -34.58 9.82 -5.11
C LYS A 472 -33.81 8.68 -4.43
N THR A 473 -33.36 7.72 -5.23
CA THR A 473 -32.57 6.57 -4.76
C THR A 473 -31.23 7.03 -4.19
N VAL A 474 -30.60 8.03 -4.82
CA VAL A 474 -29.31 8.56 -4.38
C VAL A 474 -29.42 9.20 -2.99
N TYR A 475 -30.34 10.14 -2.75
CA TYR A 475 -30.41 10.81 -1.45
C TYR A 475 -30.82 9.85 -0.32
N LEU A 476 -31.73 8.90 -0.59
CA LEU A 476 -32.11 7.87 0.37
C LEU A 476 -30.93 6.95 0.67
N GLY A 477 -30.16 6.59 -0.37
CA GLY A 477 -28.93 5.83 -0.25
C GLY A 477 -27.88 6.49 0.63
N ILE A 478 -27.63 7.80 0.43
CA ILE A 478 -26.74 8.58 1.29
C ILE A 478 -27.24 8.54 2.74
N GLY A 479 -28.55 8.70 2.96
CA GLY A 479 -29.16 8.59 4.28
C GLY A 479 -28.88 7.24 4.96
N CYS A 480 -29.05 6.13 4.24
CA CYS A 480 -28.73 4.78 4.72
C CYS A 480 -27.26 4.65 5.11
N LEU A 481 -26.34 5.13 4.26
CA LEU A 481 -24.90 5.05 4.50
C LEU A 481 -24.47 5.86 5.73
N VAL A 482 -24.95 7.10 5.86
CA VAL A 482 -24.64 7.96 7.00
C VAL A 482 -25.18 7.36 8.30
N ALA A 483 -26.42 6.87 8.29
CA ALA A 483 -27.01 6.23 9.46
C ALA A 483 -26.23 4.97 9.88
N GLY A 484 -25.84 4.12 8.93
CA GLY A 484 -25.01 2.94 9.17
C GLY A 484 -23.67 3.30 9.82
N ILE A 485 -22.98 4.31 9.27
CA ILE A 485 -21.69 4.80 9.80
C ILE A 485 -21.84 5.35 11.23
N VAL A 486 -22.86 6.18 11.48
CA VAL A 486 -23.09 6.76 12.82
C VAL A 486 -23.33 5.66 13.84
N ILE A 487 -24.18 4.69 13.51
CA ILE A 487 -24.45 3.55 14.41
C ILE A 487 -23.19 2.71 14.61
N ARG A 488 -22.39 2.45 13.56
CA ARG A 488 -21.11 1.75 13.66
C ARG A 488 -20.17 2.47 14.64
N ILE A 489 -20.06 3.79 14.57
CA ILE A 489 -19.22 4.60 15.46
C ILE A 489 -19.67 4.43 16.92
N ILE A 490 -20.98 4.56 17.17
CA ILE A 490 -21.56 4.42 18.52
C ILE A 490 -21.27 3.02 19.07
N VAL A 491 -21.58 1.97 18.30
CA VAL A 491 -21.38 0.57 18.70
C VAL A 491 -19.91 0.28 18.96
N THR A 492 -19.01 0.78 18.12
CA THR A 492 -17.56 0.61 18.31
C THR A 492 -17.09 1.19 19.64
N ILE A 493 -17.55 2.40 19.99
CA ILE A 493 -17.22 3.05 21.26
C ILE A 493 -17.78 2.23 22.44
N LEU A 494 -19.02 1.75 22.33
CA LEU A 494 -19.68 0.92 23.36
C LEU A 494 -18.95 -0.42 23.57
N VAL A 495 -18.62 -1.13 22.49
CA VAL A 495 -17.91 -2.42 22.54
C VAL A 495 -16.52 -2.25 23.18
N GLY A 496 -15.89 -1.08 22.97
CA GLY A 496 -14.61 -0.67 23.54
C GLY A 496 -14.63 -0.25 25.01
N ILE A 497 -15.78 -0.22 25.70
CA ILE A 497 -15.88 0.24 27.12
C ILE A 497 -14.96 -0.57 28.06
N ARG A 498 -14.75 -1.86 27.79
CA ARG A 498 -13.92 -2.76 28.63
C ARG A 498 -12.46 -2.89 28.17
N SER A 499 -12.04 -2.10 27.18
CA SER A 499 -10.67 -2.11 26.65
C SER A 499 -9.75 -1.18 27.46
N LYS A 500 -8.44 -1.46 27.48
CA LYS A 500 -7.39 -0.60 28.09
C LYS A 500 -7.15 0.73 27.35
N LEU A 501 -8.09 1.16 26.51
CA LEU A 501 -8.00 2.30 25.61
C LEU A 501 -8.67 3.53 26.26
N ASN A 502 -8.12 4.71 26.01
CA ASN A 502 -8.70 5.98 26.44
C ASN A 502 -9.92 6.33 25.56
N THR A 503 -10.86 7.13 26.06
CA THR A 503 -12.05 7.55 25.31
C THR A 503 -11.67 8.27 24.01
N LYS A 504 -10.61 9.10 24.01
CA LYS A 504 -10.07 9.73 22.80
C LYS A 504 -9.58 8.71 21.76
N GLU A 505 -8.89 7.66 22.22
CA GLU A 505 -8.39 6.58 21.37
C GLU A 505 -9.53 5.73 20.81
N LYS A 506 -10.57 5.48 21.60
CA LYS A 506 -11.78 4.75 21.15
C LYS A 506 -12.50 5.52 20.03
N VAL A 507 -12.63 6.84 20.18
CA VAL A 507 -13.21 7.70 19.13
C VAL A 507 -12.34 7.67 17.87
N PHE A 508 -11.02 7.76 18.00
CA PHE A 508 -10.12 7.66 16.85
C PHE A 508 -10.27 6.32 16.11
N ILE A 509 -10.31 5.20 16.83
CA ILE A 509 -10.50 3.87 16.25
C ILE A 509 -11.84 3.80 15.51
N ALA A 510 -12.93 4.25 16.14
CA ALA A 510 -14.25 4.26 15.53
C ALA A 510 -14.31 5.08 14.23
N LEU A 511 -13.67 6.26 14.23
CA LEU A 511 -13.59 7.13 13.07
C LEU A 511 -12.71 6.55 11.95
N SER A 512 -11.64 5.84 12.30
CA SER A 512 -10.74 5.21 11.32
C SER A 512 -11.41 4.10 10.51
N TRP A 513 -12.45 3.46 11.06
CA TRP A 513 -13.22 2.40 10.40
C TRP A 513 -14.40 2.91 9.55
N MET A 514 -14.43 4.20 9.24
CA MET A 514 -15.47 4.78 8.39
C MET A 514 -15.22 4.55 6.90
N ALA A 515 -13.96 4.41 6.48
CA ALA A 515 -13.57 4.37 5.08
C ALA A 515 -13.98 3.06 4.39
N LYS A 516 -14.72 3.17 3.28
CA LYS A 516 -15.19 2.06 2.43
C LYS A 516 -14.66 2.27 1.01
N ALA A 517 -14.17 1.21 0.36
CA ALA A 517 -13.61 1.28 -0.99
C ALA A 517 -13.50 -0.10 -1.67
N THR A 518 -12.53 -0.91 -1.22
CA THR A 518 -12.03 -2.09 -1.95
C THR A 518 -13.05 -3.22 -2.09
N VAL A 519 -13.67 -3.64 -0.98
CA VAL A 519 -14.68 -4.72 -1.01
C VAL A 519 -15.92 -4.31 -1.78
N GLN A 520 -16.31 -3.04 -1.67
CA GLN A 520 -17.45 -2.46 -2.38
C GLN A 520 -17.21 -2.42 -3.90
N ALA A 521 -16.00 -2.04 -4.32
CA ALA A 521 -15.60 -2.03 -5.72
C ALA A 521 -15.48 -3.44 -6.31
N ALA A 522 -15.05 -4.41 -5.51
CA ALA A 522 -14.86 -5.78 -5.95
C ALA A 522 -16.17 -6.57 -6.03
N LEU A 523 -17.04 -6.47 -5.01
CA LEU A 523 -18.23 -7.31 -4.87
C LEU A 523 -19.51 -6.68 -5.45
N GLY A 524 -19.65 -5.36 -5.40
CA GLY A 524 -20.84 -4.66 -5.90
C GLY A 524 -21.12 -4.94 -7.38
N PRO A 525 -20.12 -4.80 -8.27
CA PRO A 525 -20.25 -5.18 -9.67
C PRO A 525 -20.58 -6.66 -9.92
N VAL A 526 -20.08 -7.57 -9.08
CA VAL A 526 -20.24 -9.02 -9.29
C VAL A 526 -21.71 -9.44 -9.14
N THR A 527 -22.48 -8.78 -8.26
CA THR A 527 -23.92 -9.07 -8.15
C THR A 527 -24.70 -8.75 -9.42
N LEU A 528 -24.26 -7.75 -10.18
CA LEU A 528 -24.91 -7.36 -11.44
C LEU A 528 -24.61 -8.34 -12.56
N ASP A 529 -23.42 -8.94 -12.57
CA ASP A 529 -23.03 -9.91 -13.60
C ASP A 529 -23.80 -11.23 -13.52
N GLU A 530 -24.30 -11.58 -12.33
CA GLU A 530 -24.88 -12.90 -12.07
C GLU A 530 -26.40 -12.94 -12.08
N VAL A 531 -27.02 -11.77 -11.98
CA VAL A 531 -28.47 -11.64 -12.10
C VAL A 531 -28.93 -12.08 -13.48
N ASN A 532 -30.11 -12.72 -13.52
CA ASN A 532 -30.77 -12.99 -14.77
C ASN A 532 -31.13 -11.68 -15.47
N GLN A 533 -30.47 -11.40 -16.59
CA GLN A 533 -30.68 -10.16 -17.37
C GLN A 533 -32.10 -10.05 -17.95
N GLU A 534 -32.85 -11.16 -17.98
CA GLU A 534 -34.25 -11.18 -18.42
C GLU A 534 -35.21 -10.72 -17.31
N ASP A 535 -34.81 -10.76 -16.04
CA ASP A 535 -35.62 -10.27 -14.92
C ASP A 535 -35.33 -8.79 -14.60
N ALA A 536 -36.22 -7.92 -15.07
CA ALA A 536 -36.11 -6.48 -14.86
C ALA A 536 -36.07 -6.06 -13.38
N GLN A 537 -36.68 -6.83 -12.47
CA GLN A 537 -36.67 -6.50 -11.03
C GLN A 537 -35.32 -6.79 -10.41
N GLU A 538 -34.73 -7.95 -10.71
CA GLU A 538 -33.41 -8.31 -10.19
C GLU A 538 -32.33 -7.36 -10.69
N VAL A 539 -32.41 -6.96 -11.97
CA VAL A 539 -31.50 -5.97 -12.56
C VAL A 539 -31.63 -4.61 -11.85
N GLU A 540 -32.85 -4.17 -11.52
CA GLU A 540 -33.03 -2.93 -10.75
C GLU A 540 -32.42 -3.03 -9.34
N TYR A 541 -32.57 -4.16 -8.65
CA TYR A 541 -31.96 -4.40 -7.34
C TYR A 541 -30.42 -4.41 -7.40
N ALA A 542 -29.84 -5.10 -8.37
CA ALA A 542 -28.39 -5.14 -8.55
C ALA A 542 -27.82 -3.76 -8.90
N ASN A 543 -28.49 -2.99 -9.76
CA ASN A 543 -28.11 -1.61 -10.06
C ASN A 543 -28.19 -0.70 -8.83
N MET A 544 -29.20 -0.88 -7.97
CA MET A 544 -29.26 -0.19 -6.68
C MET A 544 -28.08 -0.54 -5.77
N ILE A 545 -27.72 -1.83 -5.67
CA ILE A 545 -26.55 -2.26 -4.88
C ILE A 545 -25.26 -1.64 -5.41
N LEU A 546 -25.03 -1.72 -6.72
CA LEU A 546 -23.87 -1.12 -7.37
C LEU A 546 -23.78 0.39 -7.10
N THR A 547 -24.90 1.09 -7.26
CA THR A 547 -25.00 2.54 -7.00
C THR A 547 -24.62 2.88 -5.55
N LEU A 548 -25.16 2.15 -4.58
CA LEU A 548 -24.87 2.37 -3.16
C LEU A 548 -23.41 2.03 -2.81
N CYS A 549 -22.87 0.96 -3.41
CA CYS A 549 -21.47 0.61 -3.27
C CYS A 549 -20.61 1.78 -3.73
N VAL A 550 -20.78 2.28 -4.94
CA VAL A 550 -19.90 3.36 -5.43
C VAL A 550 -20.13 4.68 -4.69
N LEU A 551 -21.38 5.02 -4.35
CA LEU A 551 -21.66 6.19 -3.52
C LEU A 551 -20.94 6.11 -2.16
N SER A 552 -20.86 4.91 -1.57
CA SER A 552 -20.08 4.70 -0.35
C SER A 552 -18.58 4.93 -0.56
N ILE A 553 -18.02 4.51 -1.70
CA ILE A 553 -16.61 4.73 -2.04
C ILE A 553 -16.34 6.24 -2.17
N LEU A 554 -17.13 6.92 -2.99
CA LEU A 554 -16.98 8.34 -3.30
C LEU A 554 -17.11 9.22 -2.05
N LEU A 555 -18.01 8.90 -1.14
CA LEU A 555 -18.23 9.70 0.07
C LEU A 555 -17.25 9.34 1.20
N THR A 556 -17.02 8.06 1.45
CA THR A 556 -16.35 7.63 2.69
C THR A 556 -14.84 7.51 2.55
N ALA A 557 -14.30 7.19 1.36
CA ALA A 557 -12.85 7.09 1.19
C ALA A 557 -12.13 8.46 1.37
N PRO A 558 -12.58 9.57 0.73
CA PRO A 558 -11.97 10.88 0.96
C PRO A 558 -12.17 11.35 2.41
N THR A 559 -13.41 11.23 2.90
CA THR A 559 -13.77 11.70 4.24
C THR A 559 -13.00 10.92 5.31
N GLY A 560 -12.86 9.61 5.17
CA GLY A 560 -12.09 8.77 6.08
C GLY A 560 -10.61 9.13 6.10
N ALA A 561 -9.97 9.34 4.94
CA ALA A 561 -8.58 9.76 4.86
C ALA A 561 -8.32 11.12 5.53
N ILE A 562 -9.21 12.09 5.31
CA ILE A 562 -9.15 13.41 5.94
C ILE A 562 -9.33 13.30 7.45
N ILE A 563 -10.34 12.54 7.90
CA ILE A 563 -10.60 12.36 9.33
C ILE A 563 -9.43 11.70 10.03
N ILE A 564 -8.85 10.63 9.49
CA ILE A 564 -7.69 9.95 10.11
C ILE A 564 -6.51 10.93 10.22
N SER A 565 -6.26 11.70 9.16
CA SER A 565 -5.16 12.67 9.11
C SER A 565 -5.30 13.79 10.12
N LEU A 566 -6.50 14.33 10.31
CA LEU A 566 -6.77 15.45 11.23
C LEU A 566 -6.96 14.98 12.69
N SER A 567 -7.59 13.83 12.88
CA SER A 567 -7.91 13.32 14.22
C SER A 567 -6.73 12.59 14.86
N GLY A 568 -5.83 11.98 14.07
CA GLY A 568 -4.65 11.26 14.57
C GLY A 568 -3.81 12.09 15.53
N PRO A 569 -3.27 13.25 15.13
CA PRO A 569 -2.44 14.08 16.00
C PRO A 569 -3.17 14.63 17.24
N LYS A 570 -4.51 14.79 17.16
CA LYS A 570 -5.33 15.36 18.24
C LYS A 570 -5.79 14.32 19.27
N LEU A 571 -6.04 13.08 18.84
CA LEU A 571 -6.63 12.04 19.68
C LEU A 571 -5.62 10.98 20.14
N LEU A 572 -4.51 10.79 19.41
CA LEU A 572 -3.49 9.82 19.76
C LEU A 572 -2.35 10.44 20.57
N THR A 573 -1.81 9.65 21.48
CA THR A 573 -0.62 10.03 22.24
C THR A 573 0.62 9.86 21.37
N LYS A 574 1.49 10.89 21.33
CA LYS A 574 2.80 10.84 20.66
C LYS A 574 3.83 10.24 21.61
N THR A 575 4.55 9.22 21.18
CA THR A 575 5.69 8.69 21.92
C THR A 575 6.94 9.49 21.55
N THR A 576 7.58 10.15 22.51
CA THR A 576 8.77 11.00 22.31
C THR A 576 10.06 10.20 22.05
N ALA A 577 10.05 8.88 22.27
CA ALA A 577 11.19 8.03 21.95
C ALA A 577 11.16 7.63 20.47
N PRO A 578 12.15 8.03 19.64
CA PRO A 578 12.37 7.36 18.38
C PRO A 578 12.74 5.91 18.75
N ALA A 579 11.92 4.95 18.37
CA ALA A 579 12.40 3.58 18.30
C ALA A 579 13.51 3.58 17.26
N GLN A 580 14.77 3.69 17.69
CA GLN A 580 15.88 3.37 16.80
C GLN A 580 15.67 1.92 16.38
N PRO A 581 15.61 1.63 15.07
CA PRO A 581 15.63 0.24 14.64
C PRO A 581 16.95 -0.37 15.17
N PRO A 582 16.93 -1.59 15.73
CA PRO A 582 18.14 -2.22 16.28
C PRO A 582 19.26 -2.24 15.24
N GLU A 583 20.52 -2.06 15.67
CA GLU A 583 21.73 -1.81 14.86
C GLU A 583 22.07 -2.85 13.75
N GLY A 584 21.22 -3.87 13.55
CA GLY A 584 21.26 -4.77 12.39
C GLY A 584 20.42 -4.31 11.17
N TRP A 585 19.67 -3.20 11.26
CA TRP A 585 18.66 -2.79 10.25
C TRP A 585 19.22 -2.13 8.98
N ARG A 586 20.53 -2.21 8.71
CA ARG A 586 21.16 -1.55 7.55
C ARG A 586 20.92 -2.23 6.20
N THR A 587 20.06 -3.24 6.14
CA THR A 587 19.62 -3.87 4.88
C THR A 587 18.11 -4.07 4.84
N ARG A 588 17.34 -3.03 5.21
CA ARG A 588 15.93 -2.98 4.82
C ARG A 588 15.90 -2.94 3.28
N ARG A 589 15.28 -3.92 2.62
CA ARG A 589 14.79 -3.68 1.25
C ARG A 589 13.75 -2.57 1.40
N PRO A 590 13.86 -1.43 0.70
CA PRO A 590 12.80 -0.43 0.75
C PRO A 590 11.51 -1.14 0.34
N SER A 591 10.55 -1.21 1.26
CA SER A 591 9.22 -1.67 0.87
C SER A 591 8.67 -0.61 -0.06
N ILE A 592 7.81 -0.98 -1.02
CA ILE A 592 7.26 -0.02 -1.98
C ILE A 592 6.45 1.10 -1.29
N ARG A 593 6.06 0.89 -0.02
CA ARG A 593 5.48 1.90 0.88
C ARG A 593 6.45 3.06 1.17
N ASP A 594 7.75 2.88 1.01
CA ASP A 594 8.76 3.93 1.14
C ASP A 594 8.93 4.74 -0.18
N ILE A 595 8.51 4.19 -1.33
CA ILE A 595 8.68 4.82 -2.65
C ILE A 595 7.53 5.79 -2.98
N SER A 596 6.36 5.63 -2.36
CA SER A 596 5.23 6.56 -2.48
C SER A 596 5.15 7.60 -1.36
N ILE A 597 6.02 7.51 -0.34
CA ILE A 597 6.17 8.58 0.65
C ILE A 597 6.95 9.71 -0.03
N ILE A 598 6.21 10.68 -0.56
CA ILE A 598 6.70 12.05 -0.64
C ILE A 598 7.14 12.38 0.79
N ASN A 599 8.45 12.44 1.04
CA ASN A 599 9.01 12.90 2.30
C ASN A 599 8.57 14.36 2.52
N GLU A 600 7.41 14.54 3.12
CA GLU A 600 6.98 15.77 3.75
C GLU A 600 7.58 15.83 5.15
N ASP A 601 8.83 16.26 5.25
CA ASP A 601 9.36 16.78 6.52
C ASP A 601 9.63 18.30 6.37
N PRO A 602 8.60 19.16 6.49
CA PRO A 602 8.82 20.57 6.80
C PRO A 602 9.25 20.80 8.26
N ASP A 603 9.00 19.82 9.15
CA ASP A 603 9.21 19.98 10.60
C ASP A 603 10.68 19.81 11.04
N LEU A 604 11.57 19.33 10.15
CA LEU A 604 13.02 19.24 10.43
C LEU A 604 13.73 20.59 10.30
N GLU A 605 13.16 21.56 9.59
CA GLU A 605 13.71 22.92 9.55
C GLU A 605 13.32 23.76 10.78
N GLU A 606 12.13 23.54 11.36
CA GLU A 606 11.71 24.25 12.59
C GLU A 606 12.56 23.83 13.81
N THR A 607 12.88 22.55 13.93
CA THR A 607 13.70 22.05 15.05
C THR A 607 15.21 22.33 14.90
N ALA A 608 15.68 22.69 13.71
CA ALA A 608 17.05 23.15 13.49
C ALA A 608 17.24 24.61 13.90
N ASN A 609 16.20 25.45 13.79
CA ASN A 609 16.26 26.85 14.19
C ASN A 609 16.06 27.09 15.70
N GLU A 610 15.48 26.14 16.44
CA GLU A 610 15.36 26.22 17.91
C GLU A 610 16.61 25.71 18.65
N ARG A 611 17.63 25.21 17.95
CA ARG A 611 18.92 24.78 18.53
C ARG A 611 20.07 25.72 18.17
N LYS A 612 19.96 26.98 18.57
CA LYS A 612 21.11 27.85 18.80
C LYS A 612 20.90 28.67 20.07
N PRO A 613 21.70 28.48 21.14
CA PRO A 613 22.05 29.61 21.99
C PRO A 613 22.97 30.59 21.24
#